data_AF-A0A7V1V6C9-F1
#
_entry.id   AF-A0A7V1V6C9-F1
#
_cell.length_a   1.000
_cell.length_b   1.000
_cell.length_c   1.000
_cell.angle_alpha   90.00
_cell.angle_beta   90.00
_cell.angle_gamma   90.00
#
_symmetry.space_group_name_H-M   'P 1'
#
loop_
_entity.id
_entity.type
_entity.pdbx_description
1 polymer ?
#
loop_
_entity_poly.entity_id
_entity_poly.type
_entity_poly.pdbx_seq_one_letter_code
_entity_poly.pdbx_strand_id
1 'polypeptide(L)'
;MPRGTRPIDFAVALGPATPQALASFLGATYRAGDVDDALPGFTSGTAASLGREVPFQLIQLVPAWSELIAANVEALQVLDRSVPVTSWMASTLLKL
;
A
#
# COMPACT_ATOMS: atom_id res chain seq x y z
N MET A 1 -16.39 0.30 -19.30
CA MET A 1 -15.39 1.38 -19.19
C MET A 1 -14.19 0.84 -18.44
N PRO A 2 -13.01 0.65 -19.05
CA PRO A 2 -11.79 0.36 -18.30
C PRO A 2 -11.55 1.57 -17.39
N ARG A 3 -11.63 1.38 -16.08
CA ARG A 3 -11.28 2.45 -15.13
C ARG A 3 -9.79 2.71 -15.28
N GLY A 4 -9.44 3.94 -15.66
CA GLY A 4 -8.06 4.37 -15.92
C GLY A 4 -7.11 4.14 -14.75
N THR A 5 -5.81 4.22 -15.05
CA THR A 5 -4.61 4.08 -14.21
C THR A 5 -4.76 4.71 -12.82
N ARG A 6 -5.39 3.97 -11.90
CA ARG A 6 -5.31 4.25 -10.46
C ARG A 6 -3.97 3.73 -9.94
N PRO A 7 -3.39 4.37 -8.91
CA PRO A 7 -2.18 3.86 -8.29
C PRO A 7 -2.38 2.41 -7.82
N ILE A 8 -1.31 1.63 -7.85
CA ILE A 8 -1.30 0.32 -7.20
C ILE A 8 -1.08 0.55 -5.71
N ASP A 9 -2.06 0.16 -4.90
CA ASP A 9 -2.01 0.27 -3.45
C ASP A 9 -1.35 -0.98 -2.84
N PHE A 10 -0.40 -0.77 -1.95
CA PHE A 10 0.26 -1.80 -1.15
C PHE A 10 0.06 -1.49 0.33
N ALA A 11 -0.34 -2.48 1.12
CA ALA A 11 -0.36 -2.36 2.58
C ALA A 11 1.01 -2.74 3.15
N VAL A 12 1.60 -1.86 3.96
CA VAL A 12 2.97 -2.05 4.48
C VAL A 12 3.03 -1.86 6.00
N ALA A 13 3.62 -2.84 6.69
CA ALA A 13 4.02 -2.72 8.08
C ALA A 13 5.51 -2.32 8.15
N LEU A 14 5.81 -1.12 8.65
CA LEU A 14 7.16 -0.54 8.61
C LEU A 14 8.12 -1.06 9.70
N GLY A 15 7.62 -1.84 10.66
CA GLY A 15 8.43 -2.28 11.81
C GLY A 15 9.05 -1.07 12.53
N PRO A 16 10.36 -1.07 12.87
CA PRO A 16 11.03 0.06 13.51
C PRO A 16 11.40 1.21 12.56
N ALA A 17 11.16 1.07 11.25
CA ALA A 17 11.52 2.10 10.28
C ALA A 17 10.54 3.29 10.33
N THR A 18 11.06 4.51 10.15
CA THR A 18 10.20 5.69 10.01
C THR A 18 9.67 5.82 8.58
N PRO A 19 8.44 6.32 8.39
CA PRO A 19 7.85 6.47 7.05
C PRO A 19 8.67 7.37 6.12
N GLN A 20 9.34 8.38 6.68
CA GLN A 20 10.21 9.31 5.96
C GLN A 20 11.47 8.62 5.44
N ALA A 21 12.06 7.70 6.23
CA ALA A 21 13.22 6.94 5.79
C ALA A 21 12.87 6.02 4.61
N LEU A 22 11.70 5.36 4.66
CA LEU A 22 11.22 4.55 3.53
C LEU A 22 10.97 5.41 2.29
N ALA A 23 10.29 6.55 2.43
CA ALA A 23 10.03 7.45 1.32
C ALA A 23 11.34 7.94 0.67
N SER A 24 12.32 8.35 1.47
CA SER A 24 13.63 8.74 0.95
C SER A 24 14.35 7.60 0.23
N PHE A 25 14.30 6.38 0.77
CA PHE A 25 14.92 5.22 0.15
C PHE A 25 14.30 4.89 -1.21
N LEU A 26 12.99 5.07 -1.35
CA LEU A 26 12.26 4.82 -2.58
C LEU A 26 12.26 6.00 -3.57
N GLY A 27 12.84 7.15 -3.21
CA GLY A 27 12.68 8.39 -3.98
C GLY A 27 11.22 8.85 -4.07
N ALA A 28 10.42 8.51 -3.07
CA ALA A 28 8.98 8.74 -2.99
C ALA A 28 8.64 9.88 -2.01
N THR A 29 7.37 10.27 -1.95
CA THR A 29 6.86 11.29 -1.02
C THR A 29 6.01 10.63 0.07
N TYR A 30 6.30 10.92 1.33
CA TYR A 30 5.43 10.57 2.45
C TYR A 30 4.43 11.67 2.73
N ARG A 31 3.18 11.30 3.02
CA ARG A 31 2.12 12.17 3.54
C ARG A 31 1.55 11.54 4.80
N ALA A 32 1.55 12.29 5.89
CA ALA A 32 0.82 11.90 7.09
C ALA A 32 -0.69 12.00 6.82
N GLY A 33 -1.46 11.13 7.47
CA GLY A 33 -2.91 11.27 7.54
C GLY A 33 -3.29 12.42 8.46
N ASP A 34 -4.48 12.95 8.27
CA ASP A 34 -5.05 13.97 9.15
C ASP A 34 -5.49 13.35 10.50
N VAL A 35 -5.78 14.21 11.49
CA VAL A 35 -6.17 13.76 12.84
C VAL A 35 -7.45 12.91 12.86
N ASP A 36 -8.30 13.08 11.85
CA ASP A 36 -9.56 12.37 11.68
C ASP A 36 -9.42 11.16 10.73
N ASP A 37 -8.25 10.95 10.12
CA ASP A 37 -8.03 9.83 9.22
C ASP A 37 -7.75 8.53 10.00
N ALA A 38 -8.39 7.44 9.59
CA ALA A 38 -8.16 6.12 10.17
C ALA A 38 -6.75 5.57 9.86
N LEU A 39 -6.09 6.09 8.82
CA LEU A 39 -4.75 5.69 8.40
C LEU A 39 -3.70 6.72 8.86
N PRO A 40 -2.56 6.29 9.43
CA PRO A 40 -1.49 7.20 9.86
C PRO A 40 -0.86 8.02 8.73
N GLY A 41 -0.98 7.55 7.49
CA GLY A 41 -0.39 8.16 6.32
C GLY A 41 -0.06 7.15 5.24
N PHE A 42 0.55 7.64 4.17
CA PHE A 42 0.98 6.84 3.04
C PHE A 42 2.22 7.41 2.35
N THR A 43 2.96 6.54 1.66
CA THR A 43 4.08 6.92 0.79
C THR A 43 3.69 6.70 -0.66
N SER A 44 3.81 7.70 -1.51
CA SER A 44 3.48 7.58 -2.94
C SER A 44 4.63 7.98 -3.84
N GLY A 45 4.71 7.31 -4.99
CA GLY A 45 5.77 7.53 -5.97
C GLY A 45 5.48 6.84 -7.30
N THR A 46 6.46 6.84 -8.20
CA THR A 46 6.41 6.13 -9.47
C THR A 46 7.53 5.11 -9.55
N ALA A 47 7.23 3.93 -10.10
CA ALA A 47 8.20 2.90 -10.39
C ALA A 47 8.33 2.74 -11.91
N ALA A 48 9.56 2.68 -12.42
CA ALA A 48 9.81 2.40 -13.82
C ALA A 48 9.68 0.90 -14.09
N SER A 49 8.80 0.52 -15.01
CA SER A 49 8.62 -0.86 -15.44
C SER A 49 8.38 -0.91 -16.95
N LEU A 50 9.20 -1.68 -17.67
CA LEU A 50 9.10 -1.85 -19.13
C LEU A 50 9.00 -0.53 -19.91
N GLY A 51 9.76 0.49 -19.48
CA GLY A 51 9.76 1.82 -20.11
C GLY A 51 8.51 2.67 -19.83
N ARG A 52 7.69 2.28 -18.84
CA ARG A 52 6.53 3.05 -18.37
C ARG A 52 6.68 3.39 -16.90
N GLU A 53 6.18 4.56 -16.52
CA GLU A 53 6.03 4.92 -15.11
C GLU A 53 4.71 4.38 -14.57
N VAL A 54 4.78 3.63 -13.48
CA VAL A 54 3.62 3.06 -12.81
C VAL A 54 3.50 3.73 -11.43
N PRO A 55 2.40 4.46 -11.16
CA PRO A 55 2.19 5.06 -9.86
C PRO A 55 1.90 3.97 -8.81
N PHE A 56 2.52 4.11 -7.64
CA PHE A 56 2.27 3.25 -6.49
C PHE A 56 1.97 4.09 -5.24
N GLN A 57 1.29 3.45 -4.30
CA GLN A 57 1.03 3.98 -2.97
C GLN A 57 1.24 2.89 -1.93
N LEU A 58 1.98 3.21 -0.88
CA LEU A 58 2.22 2.34 0.27
C LEU A 58 1.41 2.90 1.44
N ILE A 59 0.35 2.18 1.82
CA ILE A 59 -0.50 2.51 2.95
C ILE A 59 0.19 2.02 4.21
N GLN A 60 0.43 2.93 5.15
CA GLN A 60 1.01 2.58 6.42
C GLN A 60 -0.04 1.97 7.34
N LEU A 61 0.25 0.79 7.87
CA LEU A 61 -0.63 0.14 8.83
C LEU A 61 -0.33 0.58 10.25
N VAL A 62 -1.37 0.77 11.06
CA VAL A 62 -1.21 0.78 12.51
C VAL A 62 -0.82 -0.63 13.00
N PRO A 63 -0.05 -0.76 14.10
CA PRO A 63 0.40 -2.06 14.58
C PRO A 63 -0.74 -3.06 14.79
N ALA A 64 -1.86 -2.62 15.38
CA ALA A 64 -3.02 -3.47 15.62
C ALA A 64 -3.66 -4.05 14.35
N TRP A 65 -3.53 -3.36 13.21
CA TRP A 65 -4.09 -3.82 11.93
C TRP A 65 -3.10 -4.68 11.14
N SER A 66 -1.81 -4.59 11.45
CA SER A 66 -0.77 -5.33 10.74
C SER A 66 -0.97 -6.84 10.87
N GLU A 67 -1.25 -7.33 12.07
CA GLU A 67 -1.52 -8.75 12.32
C GLU A 67 -2.82 -9.21 11.66
N LEU A 68 -3.89 -8.42 11.79
CA LEU A 68 -5.18 -8.73 11.20
C LEU A 68 -5.11 -8.81 9.67
N ILE A 69 -4.44 -7.85 9.03
CA ILE A 69 -4.29 -7.83 7.57
C ILE A 69 -3.38 -8.97 7.12
N ALA A 70 -2.26 -9.22 7.82
CA ALA A 70 -1.36 -10.33 7.50
C ALA A 70 -2.05 -11.70 7.60
N ALA A 71 -2.92 -11.90 8.59
CA ALA A 71 -3.69 -13.13 8.75
C ALA A 71 -4.75 -13.33 7.64
N ASN A 72 -5.09 -12.28 6.89
CA ASN A 72 -6.08 -12.30 5.83
C ASN A 72 -5.48 -11.89 4.48
N VAL A 73 -4.22 -12.29 4.22
CA VAL A 73 -3.61 -12.22 2.90
C VAL A 73 -4.02 -13.45 2.10
N GLU A 74 -4.53 -13.20 0.90
CA GLU A 74 -4.91 -14.23 -0.07
C GLU A 74 -3.95 -14.19 -1.26
N ALA A 75 -3.84 -15.31 -1.97
CA ALA A 75 -3.04 -15.38 -3.19
C ALA A 75 -3.96 -15.26 -4.42
N LEU A 76 -3.79 -14.20 -5.21
CA LEU A 76 -4.50 -14.03 -6.48
C LEU A 76 -3.56 -14.30 -7.65
N GLN A 77 -4.05 -15.01 -8.67
CA GLN A 77 -3.30 -15.16 -9.92
C GLN A 77 -3.51 -13.92 -10.79
N VAL A 78 -2.43 -13.20 -11.07
CA VAL A 78 -2.39 -12.07 -12.00
C VAL A 78 -1.43 -12.44 -13.12
N LEU A 79 -1.99 -12.71 -14.31
CA LEU A 79 -1.25 -13.34 -15.41
C LEU A 79 -0.65 -14.67 -14.92
N ASP A 80 0.66 -14.87 -15.10
CA ASP A 80 1.38 -16.08 -14.72
C ASP A 80 2.06 -15.97 -13.33
N ARG A 81 1.61 -15.04 -12.48
CA ARG A 81 2.21 -14.78 -11.17
C ARG A 81 1.17 -14.83 -10.06
N SER A 82 1.53 -15.53 -8.99
CA SER A 82 0.81 -15.47 -7.72
C SER A 82 1.21 -14.20 -6.97
N VAL A 83 0.22 -13.35 -6.68
CA VAL A 83 0.41 -12.06 -6.01
C VAL A 83 -0.33 -12.11 -4.67
N PRO A 84 0.33 -11.76 -3.54
CA PRO A 84 -0.34 -11.60 -2.27
C PRO A 84 -1.25 -10.36 -2.34
N VAL A 85 -2.52 -10.54 -2.03
CA VAL A 85 -3.53 -9.47 -1.98
C VAL A 85 -4.19 -9.46 -0.61
N THR A 86 -4.61 -8.28 -0.15
CA THR A 86 -5.43 -8.19 1.05
C THR A 86 -6.83 -8.72 0.76
N SER A 87 -7.40 -9.50 1.69
CA SER A 87 -8.80 -9.93 1.58
C SER A 87 -9.76 -8.75 1.47
N TRP A 88 -10.97 -9.02 1.00
CA TRP A 88 -12.04 -8.01 0.95
C TRP A 88 -12.32 -7.35 2.30
N MET A 89 -12.32 -8.15 3.38
CA MET A 89 -12.53 -7.65 4.74
C MET A 89 -11.42 -6.67 5.15
N ALA A 90 -10.15 -7.03 4.89
CA ALA A 90 -9.02 -6.15 5.13
C ALA A 90 -9.07 -4.88 4.26
N SER A 91 -9.47 -5.00 3.00
CA SER A 91 -9.64 -3.84 2.10
C SER A 91 -10.71 -2.87 2.56
N THR A 92 -11.80 -3.38 3.17
CA THR A 92 -12.84 -2.52 3.75
C THR A 92 -12.31 -1.72 4.94
N LEU A 93 -11.56 -2.36 5.85
CA LEU A 93 -10.96 -1.68 7.00
C LEU A 93 -10.03 -0.53 6.61
N LEU A 94 -9.28 -0.68 5.52
CA LEU A 94 -8.38 0.36 4.99
C LEU A 94 -9.11 1.53 4.31
N LYS A 95 -10.44 1.48 4.20
CA LYS A 95 -11.26 2.49 3.52
C LYS A 95 -12.36 3.07 4.41
N LEU A 96 -12.39 2.69 5.70
CA LEU A 96 -13.23 3.31 6.72
C LEU A 96 -12.66 4.67 7.11
#